data_AF-A0A847Z4Q2-F1
#
_entry.id   AF-A0A847Z4Q2-F1
#
_cell.length_a   1.000
_cell.length_b   1.000
_cell.length_c   1.000
_cell.angle_alpha   90.00
_cell.angle_beta   90.00
_cell.angle_gamma   90.00
#
_symmetry.space_group_name_H-M   'P 1'
#
loop_
_entity.id
_entity.type
_entity.pdbx_description
1 polymer ?
#
loop_
_entity_poly.entity_id
_entity_poly.type
_entity_poly.pdbx_seq_one_letter_code
_entity_poly.pdbx_strand_id
1 'polypeptide(L)' 'MNLNEEINKLKKEKDALILAHYYQADEVQDIADYVVDSYYLSKIAKDSPNQTIVFCGVKFMAESAKI' A
#
# COMPACT_ATOMS: atom_id res chain seq x y z
N MET A 1 -0.11 -22.47 4.02
CA MET A 1 0.10 -21.02 3.89
C MET A 1 -1.24 -20.41 3.57
N ASN A 2 -1.69 -19.42 4.34
CA ASN A 2 -2.88 -18.65 4.01
C ASN A 2 -2.49 -17.40 3.20
N LEU A 3 -3.49 -16.68 2.66
CA LEU A 3 -3.27 -15.53 1.79
C LEU A 3 -2.43 -14.43 2.48
N ASN A 4 -2.71 -14.16 3.76
CA ASN A 4 -2.01 -13.12 4.53
C ASN A 4 -0.53 -13.45 4.75
N GLU A 5 -0.20 -14.72 4.97
CA GLU A 5 1.18 -15.20 5.08
C GLU A 5 1.93 -15.04 3.76
N GLU A 6 1.27 -15.33 2.65
CA GLU A 6 1.85 -15.21 1.31
C GLU A 6 2.07 -13.74 0.92
N ILE A 7 1.10 -12.86 1.19
CA ILE A 7 1.24 -11.42 0.98
C ILE A 7 2.39 -10.86 1.80
N ASN A 8 2.50 -11.22 3.09
CA ASN A 8 3.60 -10.76 3.94
C ASN A 8 4.97 -11.27 3.50
N LYS A 9 5.03 -12.51 3.00
CA LYS A 9 6.26 -13.07 2.41
C LYS A 9 6.67 -12.26 1.17
N LEU A 10 5.75 -12.06 0.23
CA LEU A 10 6.01 -11.29 -0.99
C LEU A 10 6.35 -9.83 -0.70
N LYS A 11 5.70 -9.22 0.28
CA LYS A 11 5.99 -7.84 0.73
C LYS A 11 7.46 -7.68 1.09
N LYS A 12 8.02 -8.63 1.85
CA LYS A 12 9.45 -8.65 2.21
C LYS A 12 10.34 -8.94 1.01
N GLU A 13 10.02 -9.95 0.21
CA GLU A 13 10.82 -10.36 -0.95
C GLU A 13 10.90 -9.27 -2.03
N LYS A 14 9.87 -8.44 -2.16
CA LYS A 14 9.76 -7.38 -3.16
C LYS A 14 10.12 -5.98 -2.64
N ASP A 15 10.56 -5.89 -1.37
CA ASP A 15 10.75 -4.61 -0.68
C ASP A 15 9.57 -3.66 -0.94
N ALA A 16 8.37 -4.14 -0.59
CA ALA A 16 7.12 -3.48 -0.93
C ALA A 16 6.51 -2.77 0.29
N LEU A 17 5.93 -1.61 0.02
CA LEU A 17 5.08 -0.86 0.94
C LEU A 17 3.63 -0.96 0.47
N ILE A 18 2.73 -1.43 1.34
CA ILE A 18 1.29 -1.54 1.05
C ILE A 18 0.56 -0.34 1.67
N LEU A 19 -0.12 0.42 0.82
CA LEU A 19 -0.80 1.66 1.15
C LEU A 19 -2.30 1.51 0.88
N ALA A 20 -3.16 1.69 1.87
CA ALA A 20 -4.61 1.55 1.70
C ALA A 20 -5.38 2.81 2.05
N HIS A 21 -6.42 3.11 1.26
CA HIS A 21 -7.38 4.15 1.58
C HIS A 21 -8.42 3.65 2.59
N TYR A 22 -9.00 4.56 3.39
CA TYR A 22 -10.09 4.27 4.35
C TYR A 22 -11.32 3.57 3.76
N TYR A 23 -11.46 3.53 2.43
CA TYR A 23 -12.61 2.94 1.75
C TYR A 23 -12.34 1.52 1.26
N GLN A 24 -11.16 0.96 1.52
CA GLN A 24 -10.87 -0.43 1.23
C GLN A 24 -11.59 -1.36 2.22
N ALA A 25 -11.83 -2.61 1.81
CA ALA A 25 -12.38 -3.62 2.70
C ALA A 25 -11.46 -3.87 3.91
N ASP A 26 -12.03 -4.26 5.04
CA ASP A 26 -11.30 -4.48 6.30
C ASP A 26 -10.11 -5.44 6.12
N GLU A 27 -10.30 -6.52 5.36
CA GLU A 27 -9.24 -7.49 5.06
C GLU A 27 -8.03 -6.89 4.31
N VAL A 28 -8.24 -5.82 3.54
CA VAL A 28 -7.17 -5.08 2.85
C VAL A 28 -6.52 -4.07 3.80
N GLN A 29 -7.30 -3.46 4.69
CA GLN A 29 -6.77 -2.56 5.71
C GLN A 29 -5.88 -3.31 6.71
N ASP A 30 -6.28 -4.52 7.10
CA ASP A 30 -5.54 -5.38 8.04
C ASP A 30 -4.14 -5.76 7.57
N ILE A 31 -3.91 -5.82 6.25
CA ILE A 31 -2.61 -6.20 5.66
C ILE A 31 -1.76 -4.99 5.24
N ALA A 32 -2.34 -3.79 5.20
CA ALA A 32 -1.66 -2.58 4.78
C ALA A 32 -0.68 -2.08 5.85
N ASP A 33 0.41 -1.44 5.41
CA ASP A 33 1.36 -0.79 6.32
C ASP A 33 0.82 0.55 6.83
N TYR A 34 0.03 1.24 5.99
CA TYR A 34 -0.66 2.47 6.34
C TYR A 34 -2.07 2.48 5.78
N VAL A 35 -3.01 2.94 6.61
CA VAL A 35 -4.41 3.15 6.25
C VAL A 35 -4.77 4.61 6.54
N VAL A 36 -4.75 5.45 5.51
CA VAL A 36 -4.93 6.91 5.65
C VAL A 36 -5.67 7.53 4.45
N ASP A 37 -5.97 8.83 4.53
CA ASP A 37 -6.58 9.56 3.41
C ASP A 37 -5.62 9.72 2.21
N SER A 38 -6.17 10.22 1.09
CA SER A 38 -5.40 10.36 -0.15
C SER A 38 -4.18 11.28 -0.02
N TYR A 39 -4.28 12.34 0.78
CA TYR A 39 -3.19 13.32 0.93
C TYR A 39 -1.99 12.69 1.64
N TYR A 40 -2.23 12.01 2.75
CA TYR A 40 -1.17 11.33 3.49
C TYR A 40 -0.61 10.14 2.72
N LEU A 41 -1.45 9.38 2.00
CA LEU A 41 -0.97 8.29 1.15
C LEU A 41 0.01 8.81 0.08
N SER A 42 -0.29 9.92 -0.59
CA SER A 42 0.63 10.53 -1.57
C SER A 42 1.92 11.00 -0.93
N LYS A 43 1.87 11.58 0.28
CA LYS A 43 3.07 12.01 1.01
C LYS A 43 3.95 10.82 1.41
N ILE A 44 3.36 9.77 1.97
CA ILE A 44 4.09 8.54 2.35
C ILE A 44 4.70 7.87 1.12
N ALA A 45 3.95 7.78 0.02
CA ALA A 45 4.45 7.19 -1.21
C ALA A 45 5.66 7.95 -1.78
N LYS A 46 5.60 9.29 -1.75
CA LYS A 46 6.69 10.16 -2.21
C LYS A 46 7.97 9.99 -1.37
N ASP A 47 7.83 9.91 -0.05
CA ASP A 47 8.96 9.83 0.88
C ASP A 47 9.41 8.38 1.15
N SER A 48 8.77 7.39 0.51
CA SER A 48 9.04 5.96 0.74
C SER A 48 10.41 5.54 0.18
N PRO A 49 11.24 4.83 0.97
CA PRO A 49 12.49 4.25 0.49
C PRO A 49 12.30 2.90 -0.22
N ASN A 50 11.10 2.31 -0.17
CA ASN A 50 10.82 0.98 -0.69
C ASN A 50 10.82 0.96 -2.23
N GLN A 51 11.35 -0.11 -2.83
CA GLN A 51 11.39 -0.26 -4.28
C GLN A 51 9.99 -0.41 -4.91
N THR A 52 9.07 -1.02 -4.18
CA THR A 52 7.71 -1.30 -4.67
C THR A 52 6.68 -0.61 -3.80
N ILE A 53 5.70 0.04 -4.43
CA ILE A 53 4.52 0.56 -3.74
C ILE A 53 3.29 -0.16 -4.27
N VAL A 54 2.57 -0.84 -3.39
CA VAL A 54 1.28 -1.46 -3.67
C VAL A 54 0.20 -0.52 -3.17
N PHE A 55 -0.46 0.18 -4.10
CA PHE A 55 -1.45 1.20 -3.77
C PHE A 55 -2.87 0.62 -3.86
N CYS A 56 -3.46 0.33 -2.71
CA CYS A 56 -4.84 -0.13 -2.55
C CYS A 56 -5.80 1.07 -2.51
N GLY A 57 -6.12 1.58 -3.69
CA GLY A 57 -6.98 2.74 -3.88
C GLY A 57 -7.51 2.81 -5.31
N VAL A 58 -7.83 4.02 -5.77
CA VAL A 58 -8.26 4.26 -7.15
C VAL A 58 -7.10 4.73 -8.02
N LYS A 59 -7.21 4.51 -9.33
CA LYS A 59 -6.13 4.69 -10.30
C LYS A 59 -5.39 6.03 -10.21
N PHE A 60 -6.12 7.16 -10.15
CA PHE A 60 -5.49 8.48 -10.14
C PHE A 60 -4.64 8.72 -8.89
N MET A 61 -4.97 8.10 -7.75
CA MET A 61 -4.17 8.22 -6.53
C MET A 61 -2.83 7.50 -6.68
N ALA A 62 -2.85 6.32 -7.30
CA ALA A 62 -1.64 5.56 -7.60
C ALA A 62 -0.77 6.26 -8.66
N GLU A 63 -1.38 6.91 -9.66
CA GLU A 63 -0.66 7.75 -10.63
C GLU A 63 -0.02 8.96 -9.95
N SER A 64 -0.74 9.62 -9.04
CA SER A 64 -0.21 10.76 -8.27
C SER A 64 0.98 10.36 -7.38
N ALA A 65 0.95 9.14 -6.83
CA ALA A 65 2.05 8.58 -6.05
C ALA A 65 3.30 8.26 -6.87
N LYS A 66 3.19 8.19 -8.21
CA LYS A 66 4.32 7.90 -9.12
C LYS A 66 5.04 9.15 -9.62
N ILE A 67 4.46 10.33 -9.42
CA ILE A 67 5.00 11.64 -9.82
C ILE A 67 5.98 12.13 -8.77
#